data_AF-A0A3G5CU57-F1
#
_entry.id   AF-A0A3G5CU57-F1
#
_cell.length_a   1.000
_cell.length_b   1.000
_cell.length_c   1.000
_cell.angle_alpha   90.00
_cell.angle_beta   90.00
_cell.angle_gamma   90.00
#
_symmetry.space_group_name_H-M   'P 1'
#
loop_
_entity.id
_entity.type
_entity.pdbx_description
1 polymer ?
#
loop_
_entity_poly.entity_id
_entity_poly.type
_entity_poly.pdbx_seq_one_letter_code
_entity_poly.pdbx_strand_id
1 'polypeptide(L)' 'MAVPKKRTSGSKKRIRNHAWKIKSIGKASKSFSLAQSVLSGRSRSFYYVAEKKSSQTNQSMQSVSNCLANVN' A
#
# COMPACT_ATOMS: atom_id res chain seq x y z
N MET A 1 30.98 4.03 -33.40
CA MET A 1 30.40 3.86 -32.05
C MET A 1 31.43 3.24 -31.13
N ALA A 2 31.52 3.68 -29.87
CA ALA A 2 32.46 3.09 -28.92
C ALA A 2 31.99 1.70 -28.47
N VAL A 3 32.86 0.70 -28.56
CA VAL A 3 32.59 -0.69 -28.17
C VAL A 3 33.37 -1.02 -26.89
N PRO A 4 32.73 -1.62 -25.87
CA PRO A 4 33.43 -2.00 -24.64
C PRO A 4 34.46 -3.09 -24.93
N LYS A 5 35.72 -2.83 -24.60
CA LYS A 5 36.82 -3.78 -24.82
C LYS A 5 36.70 -5.05 -23.96
N LYS A 6 36.09 -4.93 -22.78
CA LYS A 6 35.93 -6.01 -21.79
C LYS A 6 34.54 -5.93 -21.14
N ARG A 7 34.03 -7.09 -20.72
CA ARG A 7 32.77 -7.15 -19.95
C ARG A 7 32.96 -6.50 -18.58
N THR A 8 31.90 -5.95 -18.03
CA THR A 8 31.95 -5.45 -16.66
C THR A 8 31.93 -6.60 -15.65
N SER A 9 32.67 -6.47 -14.56
CA SER A 9 32.67 -7.49 -13.50
C SER A 9 31.28 -7.60 -12.85
N GLY A 10 30.98 -8.78 -12.29
CA GLY A 10 29.70 -9.04 -11.63
C GLY A 10 29.39 -8.06 -10.49
N SER A 11 30.41 -7.71 -9.70
CA SER A 11 30.30 -6.72 -8.61
C SER A 11 29.88 -5.34 -9.14
N LYS A 12 30.59 -4.82 -10.17
CA LYS A 12 30.27 -3.51 -10.78
C LYS A 12 28.87 -3.48 -11.41
N LYS A 13 28.40 -4.59 -11.99
CA LYS A 13 27.03 -4.72 -12.49
C LYS A 13 26.01 -4.66 -11.34
N ARG A 14 26.26 -5.38 -10.24
CA ARG A 14 25.38 -5.44 -9.07
C ARG A 14 25.23 -4.08 -8.39
N ILE A 15 26.32 -3.34 -8.21
CA ILE A 15 26.33 -1.99 -7.61
C ILE A 15 25.44 -1.04 -8.43
N ARG A 16 25.60 -1.03 -9.76
CA ARG A 16 24.76 -0.21 -10.64
C ARG A 16 23.28 -0.58 -10.53
N ASN A 17 22.96 -1.87 -10.55
CA ASN A 17 21.57 -2.33 -10.39
C ASN A 17 20.99 -1.97 -9.02
N HIS A 18 21.79 -2.06 -7.95
CA HIS A 18 21.38 -1.69 -6.61
C HIS A 18 21.03 -0.20 -6.52
N ALA A 19 21.86 0.68 -7.09
CA ALA A 19 21.58 2.12 -7.15
C ALA A 19 20.24 2.44 -7.82
N TRP A 20 19.86 1.68 -8.86
CA TRP A 20 18.54 1.81 -9.48
C TRP A 20 17.40 1.31 -8.57
N LYS A 21 17.61 0.20 -7.85
CA LYS A 21 16.61 -0.38 -6.94
C LYS A 21 16.36 0.46 -5.68
N ILE A 22 17.38 1.10 -5.10
CA ILE A 22 17.19 1.93 -3.88
C ILE A 22 16.21 3.08 -4.14
N LYS A 23 16.18 3.63 -5.36
CA LYS A 23 15.31 4.76 -5.71
C LYS A 23 13.83 4.44 -5.48
N SER A 24 13.40 3.18 -5.66
CA SER A 24 12.00 2.79 -5.42
C SER A 24 11.67 2.72 -3.93
N ILE A 25 12.63 2.37 -3.07
CA ILE A 25 12.43 2.27 -1.62
C ILE A 25 11.99 3.62 -1.04
N GLY A 26 12.67 4.71 -1.41
CA GLY A 26 12.30 6.05 -0.93
C GLY A 26 10.91 6.51 -1.38
N LYS A 27 10.45 6.05 -2.56
CA LYS A 27 9.09 6.31 -3.05
C LYS A 27 8.06 5.45 -2.31
N ALA A 28 8.39 4.18 -2.05
CA ALA A 28 7.54 3.27 -1.29
C ALA A 28 7.30 3.78 0.14
N SER A 29 8.33 4.23 0.85
CA SER A 29 8.17 4.78 2.20
C SER A 29 7.24 5.99 2.23
N LYS A 30 7.39 6.93 1.29
CA LYS A 30 6.50 8.10 1.18
C LYS A 30 5.06 7.70 0.87
N SER A 31 4.87 6.75 -0.05
CA SER A 31 3.55 6.21 -0.38
C SER A 31 2.88 5.51 0.80
N PHE A 32 3.65 4.77 1.60
CA PHE A 32 3.15 4.07 2.78
C PHE A 32 2.69 5.07 3.86
N SER A 33 3.51 6.08 4.18
CA SER A 33 3.12 7.15 5.11
C SER A 33 1.85 7.87 4.65
N LEU A 34 1.72 8.11 3.34
CA LEU A 34 0.53 8.73 2.77
C LEU A 34 -0.71 7.83 2.91
N ALA A 35 -0.59 6.54 2.62
CA ALA A 35 -1.69 5.58 2.77
C ALA A 35 -2.18 5.51 4.22
N GLN A 36 -1.27 5.46 5.20
CA GLN A 36 -1.64 5.49 6.62
C GLN A 36 -2.38 6.77 7.01
N SER A 37 -1.95 7.92 6.47
CA SER A 37 -2.63 9.21 6.69
C SER A 37 -4.07 9.16 6.17
N VAL A 38 -4.28 8.63 4.96
CA VAL A 38 -5.61 8.45 4.35
C VAL A 38 -6.48 7.50 5.17
N LEU A 39 -5.96 6.32 5.55
CA LEU A 39 -6.70 5.33 6.35
C LEU A 39 -7.10 5.86 7.72
N SER A 40 -6.29 6.73 8.32
CA SER A 40 -6.57 7.30 9.64
C SER A 40 -7.75 8.29 9.67
N GLY A 41 -8.15 8.84 8.51
CA GLY A 41 -9.24 9.81 8.38
C GLY A 41 -9.04 11.17 9.08
N ARG A 42 -7.89 11.39 9.73
CA ARG A 42 -7.59 12.62 10.50
C ARG A 42 -7.08 13.77 9.65
N SER A 43 -6.48 13.45 8.49
CA SER A 43 -5.92 14.45 7.59
C SER A 43 -7.00 15.10 6.72
N ARG A 44 -7.02 16.44 6.68
CA ARG A 44 -7.97 17.25 5.88
C ARG A 44 -7.34 17.89 4.65
N SER A 45 -6.05 17.63 4.37
CA SER A 45 -5.28 18.35 3.35
C SER A 45 -5.33 17.74 1.96
N PHE A 46 -5.75 16.47 1.81
CA PHE A 46 -5.79 15.78 0.52
C PHE A 46 -7.22 15.37 0.16
N TYR A 47 -7.64 15.71 -1.06
CA TYR A 47 -8.94 15.34 -1.61
C TYR A 47 -8.79 14.15 -2.54
N TYR A 48 -9.59 13.12 -2.34
CA TYR A 48 -9.67 11.95 -3.21
C TYR A 48 -11.15 11.59 -3.41
N VAL A 49 -11.49 11.06 -4.58
CA VAL A 49 -12.85 10.59 -4.86
C VAL A 49 -13.04 9.28 -4.10
N ALA A 50 -13.65 9.37 -2.93
CA ALA A 50 -14.08 8.21 -2.17
C ALA A 50 -15.54 7.92 -2.49
N GLU A 51 -15.80 6.78 -3.14
CA GLU A 51 -17.14 6.22 -3.08
C GLU A 51 -17.44 5.93 -1.61
N LYS A 52 -18.46 6.59 -1.05
CA LYS A 52 -18.93 6.29 0.30
C LYS A 52 -19.47 4.86 0.29
N LYS A 53 -18.63 3.87 0.60
CA LYS A 53 -19.13 2.62 1.16
C LYS A 53 -19.73 2.97 2.50
N SER A 54 -21.05 3.13 2.54
CA SER A 54 -21.81 3.09 3.77
C SER A 54 -21.41 1.82 4.49
N SER A 55 -20.73 1.96 5.62
CA SER A 55 -20.44 0.87 6.55
C SER A 55 -21.75 0.39 7.16
N GLN A 56 -22.59 -0.31 6.37
CA GLN A 56 -23.68 -1.13 6.87
C GLN A 56 -23.10 -2.50 7.24
N THR A 57 -22.29 -2.52 8.30
CA THR A 57 -21.90 -3.76 8.95
C THR A 57 -22.29 -3.66 10.42
N ASN A 58 -23.60 -3.56 10.66
CA ASN A 58 -24.24 -3.78 11.96
C ASN A 58 -25.71 -4.24 11.78
N GLN A 59 -26.04 -4.96 10.70
CA GLN A 59 -27.34 -5.62 10.57
C GLN A 59 -27.21 -7.15 10.52
N SER A 60 -26.09 -7.72 10.04
CA SER A 60 -25.89 -9.18 10.07
C SER A 60 -25.55 -9.72 11.46
N MET A 61 -24.84 -8.95 12.31
CA MET A 61 -24.53 -9.41 13.69
C MET A 61 -25.72 -9.34 14.66
N GLN A 62 -26.76 -8.56 14.33
CA GLN A 62 -28.01 -8.53 15.10
C GLN A 62 -28.96 -9.67 14.66
N SER A 63 -28.96 -10.04 13.37
CA SER A 63 -29.77 -11.15 12.88
C SER A 63 -29.33 -12.51 13.43
N VAL A 64 -28.02 -12.77 13.56
CA VAL A 64 -27.54 -14.06 14.10
C VAL A 64 -27.79 -14.15 15.61
N SER A 65 -27.68 -13.04 16.34
CA SER A 65 -27.97 -13.00 17.78
C SER A 65 -29.47 -13.19 18.08
N ASN A 66 -30.37 -12.67 17.22
CA ASN A 66 -31.82 -12.84 17.39
C ASN A 66 -32.32 -14.24 17.02
N CYS A 67 -31.58 -15.00 16.19
CA CYS A 67 -31.89 -16.40 15.90
C CYS A 67 -31.53 -17.35 17.05
N LEU A 68 -30.52 -17.02 17.86
CA LEU A 68 -30.11 -17.83 19.02
C LEU A 68 -30.97 -17.57 20.28
N ALA A 69 -31.64 -16.41 20.36
CA ALA A 69 -32.49 -16.04 21.49
C ALA A 69 -33.93 -16.60 21.41
N ASN A 70 -34.32 -17.23 20.29
CA ASN A 70 -35.70 -17.70 20.03
C ASN A 70 -35.82 -19.24 19.97
N VAL A 71 -34.85 -19.95 20.55
CA VAL A 71 -34.77 -21.43 20.60
C VAL A 71 -35.05 -21.99 22.01
N ASN A 72 -35.52 -21.18 22.97
CA ASN A 72 -36.05 -21.66 24.25
C ASN A 72 -37.44 -21.09 24.52
#